data_AF-A0A3B8UI40-F1
#
_entry.id   AF-A0A3B8UI40-F1
#
_cell.length_a   1.000
_cell.length_b   1.000
_cell.length_c   1.000
_cell.angle_alpha   90.00
_cell.angle_beta   90.00
_cell.angle_gamma   90.00
#
_symmetry.space_group_name_H-M   'P 1'
#
loop_
_entity.id
_entity.type
_entity.pdbx_description
1 polymer ?
#
loop_
_entity_poly.entity_id
_entity_poly.type
_entity_poly.pdbx_seq_one_letter_code
_entity_poly.pdbx_strand_id
1 'polypeptide(L)' 'MKSEILHLLRHADGYVSGQQLCETFGVSRTAVWKVINQLKEEGYVIDSVQNKGYRITEYPDIIT' A
#
# COMPACT_ATOMS: atom_id res chain seq x y z
N MET A 1 -2.46 -10.67 4.49
CA MET A 1 -2.74 -9.75 3.35
C MET A 1 -2.26 -8.34 3.60
N LYS A 2 -2.70 -7.66 4.68
CA LYS A 2 -2.20 -6.31 5.01
C LYS A 2 -0.67 -6.24 5.10
N SER A 3 -0.06 -7.11 5.89
CA SER A 3 1.40 -7.17 6.06
C SER A 3 2.14 -7.41 4.76
N GLU A 4 1.60 -8.25 3.87
CA GLU A 4 2.18 -8.53 2.56
C GLU A 4 2.15 -7.31 1.63
N ILE A 5 1.00 -6.62 1.57
CA ILE A 5 0.87 -5.38 0.78
C ILE A 5 1.81 -4.31 1.32
N LEU A 6 1.89 -4.16 2.64
CA LEU A 6 2.84 -3.24 3.29
C LEU A 6 4.29 -3.59 2.94
N HIS A 7 4.65 -4.88 3.03
CA HIS A 7 5.99 -5.35 2.71
C HIS A 7 6.34 -5.06 1.25
N LEU A 8 5.42 -5.33 0.32
CA LEU A 8 5.59 -5.06 -1.10
C LEU A 8 5.74 -3.56 -1.38
N LEU A 9 4.92 -2.71 -0.74
CA LEU A 9 5.03 -1.26 -0.85
C LEU A 9 6.33 -0.70 -0.24
N ARG A 10 6.84 -1.33 0.83
CA ARG A 10 8.11 -0.94 1.49
C ARG A 10 9.33 -1.35 0.67
N HIS A 11 9.26 -2.49 0.00
CA HIS A 11 10.34 -2.99 -0.88
C HIS A 11 10.26 -2.45 -2.31
N ALA A 12 9.14 -1.85 -2.70
CA ALA A 12 9.00 -1.23 -4.00
C ALA A 12 9.77 0.09 -4.06
N ASP A 13 10.65 0.22 -5.05
CA ASP A 13 11.37 1.46 -5.36
C ASP A 13 10.47 2.43 -6.14
N GLY A 14 9.32 2.81 -5.56
CA GLY A 14 8.38 3.77 -6.15
C GLY A 14 6.91 3.41 -6.03
N TYR A 15 6.12 3.81 -7.04
CA TYR A 15 4.68 3.58 -7.06
C TYR A 15 4.35 2.17 -7.51
N VAL A 16 3.57 1.46 -6.70
CA VAL A 16 3.03 0.15 -7.04
C VAL A 16 1.62 0.32 -7.59
N SER A 17 1.43 -0.09 -8.84
CA SER A 17 0.12 -0.05 -9.48
C SER A 17 -0.92 -0.88 -8.72
N GLY A 18 -2.09 -0.29 -8.46
CA GLY A 18 -3.18 -1.00 -7.79
C GLY A 18 -3.64 -2.26 -8.53
N GLN A 19 -3.52 -2.26 -9.86
CA GLN A 19 -3.79 -3.45 -10.67
C GLN A 19 -2.76 -4.56 -10.41
N GLN A 20 -1.46 -4.23 -10.35
CA GLN A 20 -0.42 -5.20 -10.01
C GLN A 20 -0.66 -5.83 -8.63
N LEU A 21 -1.10 -5.04 -7.64
CA LEU A 21 -1.49 -5.56 -6.32
C LEU A 21 -2.68 -6.52 -6.43
N CYS A 22 -3.69 -6.16 -7.22
CA CYS A 22 -4.86 -7.03 -7.43
C CYS A 22 -4.47 -8.36 -8.08
N GLU A 23 -3.64 -8.34 -9.11
CA GLU A 23 -3.18 -9.54 -9.81
C GLU A 23 -2.25 -10.39 -8.94
N THR A 24 -1.31 -9.76 -8.23
CA THR A 24 -0.35 -10.44 -7.34
C THR A 24 -1.06 -11.15 -6.18
N PHE A 25 -2.04 -10.49 -5.56
CA PHE A 25 -2.76 -11.03 -4.41
C PHE A 25 -4.07 -11.73 -4.76
N GLY A 26 -4.48 -11.72 -6.04
CA GLY A 26 -5.75 -12.30 -6.49
C GLY A 26 -6.98 -11.64 -5.86
N VAL A 27 -6.93 -10.32 -5.58
CA VAL A 27 -8.00 -9.59 -4.89
C VAL A 27 -8.54 -8.41 -5.67
N SER A 28 -9.75 -7.99 -5.33
CA SER A 28 -10.38 -6.81 -5.90
C SER A 28 -9.68 -5.52 -5.48
N ARG A 29 -9.76 -4.48 -6.33
CA ARG A 29 -9.27 -3.12 -6.04
C ARG A 29 -9.80 -2.57 -4.72
N THR A 30 -11.05 -2.90 -4.37
CA THR A 30 -11.67 -2.50 -3.10
C THR A 30 -10.99 -3.14 -1.89
N ALA A 31 -10.51 -4.38 -2.00
CA ALA A 31 -9.79 -5.05 -0.91
C ALA A 31 -8.41 -4.41 -0.70
N VAL A 32 -7.70 -4.10 -1.79
CA VAL A 32 -6.46 -3.31 -1.73
C VAL A 32 -6.73 -1.96 -1.08
N TRP A 33 -7.77 -1.23 -1.52
CA TRP A 33 -8.12 0.06 -0.94
C TRP A 33 -8.41 -0.02 0.56
N LYS A 34 -9.16 -1.02 1.03
CA LYS A 34 -9.40 -1.26 2.47
C LYS A 34 -8.08 -1.44 3.23
N VAL A 35 -7.16 -2.24 2.70
CA VAL A 35 -5.85 -2.47 3.30
C VAL A 35 -5.03 -1.18 3.34
N ILE A 36 -4.98 -0.42 2.24
CA ILE A 36 -4.28 0.87 2.18
C ILE A 36 -4.87 1.85 3.21
N ASN A 37 -6.21 1.91 3.33
CA ASN A 37 -6.86 2.79 4.29
C ASN A 37 -6.53 2.39 5.73
N GLN A 38 -6.53 1.09 6.03
CA GLN A 38 -6.14 0.59 7.35
C GLN A 38 -4.69 0.93 7.69
N LEU A 39 -3.76 0.84 6.73
CA LEU A 39 -2.38 1.28 6.92
C LEU A 39 -2.31 2.79 7.19
N LYS A 40 -3.14 3.60 6.52
CA LYS A 40 -3.23 5.05 6.81
C LYS A 40 -3.71 5.30 8.24
N GLU A 41 -4.69 4.54 8.71
CA GLU A 41 -5.18 4.63 10.10
C GLU A 41 -4.14 4.20 11.13
N GLU A 42 -3.21 3.31 10.77
CA GLU A 42 -2.06 2.92 11.59
C GLU A 42 -0.92 3.96 11.61
N GLY A 43 -1.06 5.06 10.87
CA GLY A 43 -0.08 6.14 10.81
C GLY A 43 0.88 6.08 9.62
N TYR A 44 0.67 5.18 8.66
CA TYR A 44 1.43 5.17 7.41
C TYR A 44 0.91 6.23 6.45
N VAL A 45 1.79 7.09 5.92
CA VAL A 45 1.39 8.03 4.87
C VAL A 45 1.58 7.35 3.53
N ILE A 46 0.46 7.02 2.87
CA ILE A 46 0.44 6.39 1.55
C ILE A 46 -0.12 7.35 0.52
N ASP A 47 0.74 7.74 -0.43
CA ASP A 47 0.38 8.54 -1.58
C ASP A 47 -0.29 7.67 -2.64
N SER A 48 -1.45 8.12 -3.13
CA SER A 48 -2.23 7.41 -4.13
C SER A 48 -2.43 8.30 -5.35
N VAL A 49 -1.80 7.94 -6.46
CA VAL A 49 -1.84 8.73 -7.69
C VAL A 49 -2.55 7.95 -8.79
N GLN A 50 -3.55 8.59 -9.40
CA GLN A 50 -4.28 8.04 -10.54
C GLN A 50 -3.30 7.74 -11.69
N ASN A 51 -3.42 6.55 -12.30
CA ASN A 51 -2.50 6.02 -13.32
C ASN A 51 -1.04 5.74 -12.87
N LYS A 52 -0.71 5.88 -11.58
CA LYS A 52 0.59 5.48 -11.02
C LYS A 52 0.47 4.37 -9.98
N GLY A 53 -0.52 4.46 -9.09
CA GLY A 53 -0.75 3.50 -8.02
C GLY A 53 -0.50 4.06 -6.63
N TYR A 54 0.06 3.24 -5.74
CA TYR A 54 0.25 3.53 -4.32
C TYR A 54 1.74 3.53 -3.96
N ARG A 55 2.17 4.47 -3.12
CA ARG A 55 3.54 4.54 -2.60
C ARG A 55 3.53 4.98 -1.14
N ILE A 56 4.33 4.34 -0.29
CA ILE A 56 4.55 4.83 1.07
C ILE A 56 5.49 6.03 0.99
N THR A 57 5.06 7.17 1.51
CA THR A 57 5.88 8.38 1.60
C THR A 57 6.43 8.58 3.00
N GLU A 58 5.71 8.14 4.03
CA GLU A 58 6.15 8.24 5.41
C GLU A 58 5.75 6.97 6.16
N TYR A 59 6.66 6.51 7.00
CA TYR A 59 6.43 5.39 7.90
C TYR A 59 6.02 5.97 9.25
N PRO A 60 5.04 5.37 9.95
CA PRO A 60 4.77 5.75 11.32
C PRO A 60 6.08 5.58 12.07
N ASP A 61 6.47 6.62 12.79
CA ASP A 61 7.66 6.63 13.63
C ASP A 61 7.39 5.71 14.83
N ILE A 62 7.41 4.40 14.59
CA ILE A 62 7.44 3.37 15.63
C ILE A 62 8.88 3.31 16.15
N ILE A 63 9.28 4.39 16.81
CA ILE A 63 10.45 4.39 17.68
C ILE A 63 10.22 3.35 18.77
N THR A 64 11.05 2.31 18.74
CA THR A 64 11.19 1.28 19.78
C THR A 64 11.86 1.87 21.02
#